data_AF-A0A7T5CJE6-F1
#
_entry.id   AF-A0A7T5CJE6-F1
#
_cell.length_a   1.000
_cell.length_b   1.000
_cell.length_c   1.000
_cell.angle_alpha   90.00
_cell.angle_beta   90.00
_cell.angle_gamma   90.00
#
_symmetry.space_group_name_H-M   'P 1'
#
loop_
_entity.id
_entity.type
_entity.pdbx_description
1 polymer ?
#
loop_
_entity_poly.entity_id
_entity_poly.type
_entity_poly.pdbx_seq_one_letter_code
_entity_poly.pdbx_strand_id
1 'polypeptide(L)'
;MNNWAKMLAIFSLLLVVGLNSGCNIIGWMAAPYGSDIEEIDKTAEYTGLEGKHIAVLVAATDDILFRHQDAMLRTSRAMSGRLADNIESLKVMAPSDVIDFQMNNPYWNMSGYANLIDSLGVDAIVVVDLSEYRTHEPGNMYQWKGIVAANVTVAAKNGDVPGQALFSQIIRAEYPEDSKVGVIDSDSNAIQLGMLSIFSRDAAGLFYDHTVVRKTK
;
A
#
# COMPACT_ATOMS: atom_id res chain seq x y z
N MET A 1 -2.06 25.29 56.23
CA MET A 1 -2.01 24.71 54.87
C MET A 1 -3.41 24.23 54.53
N ASN A 2 -4.12 24.99 53.70
CA ASN A 2 -5.57 24.93 53.60
C ASN A 2 -6.01 23.76 52.72
N ASN A 3 -6.98 22.97 53.22
CA ASN A 3 -7.50 21.75 52.59
C ASN A 3 -8.06 21.98 51.17
N TRP A 4 -8.33 23.23 50.79
CA TRP A 4 -8.77 23.62 49.45
C TRP A 4 -7.67 23.51 48.38
N ALA A 5 -6.42 23.80 48.73
CA ALA A 5 -5.30 23.68 47.78
C ALA A 5 -4.97 22.21 47.45
N LYS A 6 -5.25 21.29 48.39
CA LYS A 6 -5.11 19.84 48.17
C LYS A 6 -6.20 19.28 47.25
N MET A 7 -7.43 19.82 47.35
CA MET A 7 -8.56 19.39 46.51
C MET A 7 -8.39 19.80 45.03
N LEU A 8 -7.86 21.01 44.77
CA LEU A 8 -7.57 21.47 43.41
C LEU A 8 -6.42 20.71 42.74
N ALA A 9 -5.39 20.32 43.52
CA ALA A 9 -4.29 19.51 43.00
C ALA A 9 -4.71 18.09 42.61
N ILE A 10 -5.67 17.49 43.33
CA ILE A 10 -6.20 16.15 43.00
C ILE A 10 -7.09 16.19 41.76
N PHE A 11 -7.86 17.27 41.55
CA PHE A 11 -8.71 17.40 40.36
C PHE A 11 -7.88 17.67 39.08
N SER A 12 -6.76 18.39 39.20
CA SER A 12 -5.82 18.60 38.10
C SER A 12 -5.03 17.35 37.71
N LEU A 13 -4.83 16.39 38.63
CA LEU A 13 -4.11 15.15 38.33
C LEU A 13 -5.00 14.10 37.64
N LEU A 14 -6.32 14.13 37.87
CA LEU A 14 -7.29 13.23 37.26
C LEU A 14 -7.64 13.58 35.80
N LEU A 15 -7.44 14.83 35.38
CA LEU A 15 -7.74 15.29 34.01
C LEU A 15 -6.60 14.99 33.00
N VAL A 16 -5.39 14.69 33.46
CA VAL A 16 -4.24 14.36 32.60
C VAL A 16 -4.24 12.87 32.17
N VAL A 17 -4.93 12.00 32.91
CA VAL A 17 -4.97 10.55 32.62
C VAL A 17 -6.01 10.19 31.53
N GLY A 18 -6.99 11.07 31.25
CA GLY A 18 -8.07 10.81 30.29
C GLY A 18 -7.75 11.05 28.82
N LEU A 19 -6.61 11.66 28.48
CA LEU A 19 -6.26 12.03 27.09
C LEU A 19 -5.31 11.06 26.39
N ASN A 20 -4.90 9.96 27.04
CA ASN A 20 -4.06 8.91 26.45
C ASN A 20 -4.84 7.67 25.97
N SER A 21 -6.18 7.77 25.82
CA SER A 21 -6.99 6.69 25.23
C SER A 21 -7.14 6.77 23.71
N GLY A 22 -6.29 7.54 23.02
CA GLY A 22 -6.17 7.56 21.56
C GLY A 22 -5.15 6.53 21.07
N CYS A 23 -5.55 5.64 20.16
CA CYS A 23 -4.74 4.64 19.46
C CYS A 23 -4.32 3.36 20.23
N ASN A 24 -5.26 2.63 20.82
CA ASN A 24 -5.07 1.20 21.17
C ASN A 24 -5.43 0.23 20.02
N ILE A 25 -5.52 0.69 18.77
CA ILE A 25 -5.76 -0.18 17.58
C ILE A 25 -4.55 -1.08 17.27
N ILE A 26 -3.36 -0.74 17.76
CA ILE A 26 -2.13 -1.51 17.48
C ILE A 26 -2.05 -2.79 18.34
N GLY A 27 -2.76 -2.86 19.47
CA GLY A 27 -2.65 -3.98 20.42
C GLY A 27 -3.38 -5.25 20.00
N TRP A 28 -4.43 -5.17 19.17
CA TRP A 28 -5.23 -6.35 18.81
C TRP A 28 -4.64 -7.19 17.65
N MET A 29 -3.64 -6.65 16.93
CA MET A 29 -2.90 -7.39 15.90
C MET A 29 -1.75 -8.24 16.47
N ALA A 30 -1.51 -8.16 17.78
CA ALA A 30 -0.44 -8.88 18.47
C ALA A 30 -1.00 -9.93 19.45
N ALA A 31 -1.74 -10.92 18.94
CA ALA A 31 -1.96 -12.16 19.70
C ALA A 31 -0.72 -13.07 19.58
N PRO A 32 -0.08 -13.47 20.69
CA PRO A 32 1.17 -14.22 20.69
C PRO A 32 0.89 -15.72 20.78
N TYR A 33 1.18 -16.45 19.70
CA TYR A 33 1.47 -17.89 19.77
C TYR A 33 2.74 -18.10 18.96
N GLY A 34 3.75 -18.69 19.60
CA GLY A 34 5.14 -18.77 19.14
C GLY A 34 5.27 -19.40 17.75
N SER A 35 5.22 -18.56 16.73
CA SER A 35 5.78 -18.86 15.42
C SER A 35 7.26 -18.51 15.49
N ASP A 36 8.13 -19.47 15.14
CA ASP A 36 9.50 -19.14 14.80
C ASP A 36 9.45 -18.05 13.72
N ILE A 37 10.04 -16.89 14.03
CA ILE A 37 10.10 -15.76 13.12
C ILE A 37 11.39 -15.93 12.33
N GLU A 38 11.27 -16.15 11.02
CA GLU A 38 12.41 -16.17 10.12
C GLU A 38 12.54 -14.81 9.44
N GLU A 39 13.70 -14.18 9.62
CA GLU A 39 14.09 -12.99 8.87
C GLU A 39 14.79 -13.44 7.59
N ILE A 40 14.18 -13.13 6.45
CA ILE A 40 14.71 -13.48 5.13
C ILE A 40 15.10 -12.18 4.44
N ASP A 41 16.40 -12.00 4.20
CA ASP A 41 16.89 -10.92 3.36
C ASP A 41 16.57 -11.18 1.90
N LYS A 42 15.92 -10.22 1.26
CA LYS A 42 15.60 -10.23 -0.17
C LYS A 42 16.33 -9.10 -0.86
N THR A 43 17.06 -9.46 -1.92
CA THR A 43 17.66 -8.50 -2.84
C THR A 43 16.60 -7.93 -3.77
N ALA A 44 16.73 -6.66 -4.13
CA ALA A 44 15.89 -6.00 -5.12
C ALA A 44 15.93 -6.74 -6.47
N GLU A 45 14.78 -6.89 -7.11
CA GLU A 45 14.68 -7.41 -8.47
C GLU A 45 14.96 -6.31 -9.53
N TYR A 46 14.71 -5.04 -9.19
CA TYR A 46 14.97 -3.89 -10.06
C TYR A 46 15.36 -2.62 -9.28
N THR A 47 16.62 -2.20 -9.34
CA THR A 47 17.10 -1.01 -8.59
C THR A 47 17.02 0.30 -9.39
N GLY A 48 16.54 0.27 -10.62
CA GLY A 48 16.58 1.42 -11.54
C GLY A 48 15.67 2.59 -11.18
N LEU A 49 15.05 2.63 -10.00
CA LEU A 49 14.23 3.74 -9.52
C LEU A 49 15.01 4.78 -8.69
N GLU A 50 16.19 4.42 -8.18
CA GLU A 50 16.97 5.29 -7.30
C GLU A 50 17.26 6.67 -7.94
N GLY A 51 17.08 7.74 -7.15
CA GLY A 51 17.31 9.11 -7.60
C GLY A 51 16.37 9.65 -8.68
N LYS A 52 15.34 8.90 -9.10
CA LYS A 52 14.37 9.32 -10.13
C LYS A 52 13.19 10.12 -9.56
N HIS A 53 12.59 10.97 -10.39
CA HIS A 53 11.23 11.43 -10.21
C HIS A 53 10.26 10.46 -10.90
N ILE A 54 9.30 9.90 -10.16
CA ILE A 54 8.38 8.88 -10.69
C ILE A 54 6.92 9.20 -10.45
N ALA A 55 6.04 8.60 -11.25
CA ALA A 55 4.60 8.54 -10.99
C ALA A 55 4.14 7.08 -10.88
N VAL A 56 3.23 6.82 -9.93
CA VAL A 56 2.61 5.50 -9.72
C VAL A 56 1.19 5.52 -10.27
N LEU A 57 1.03 5.05 -11.51
CA LEU A 57 -0.27 4.93 -12.17
C LEU A 57 -0.92 3.60 -11.78
N VAL A 58 -2.21 3.62 -11.49
CA VAL A 58 -2.98 2.41 -11.18
C VAL A 58 -4.06 2.23 -12.23
N ALA A 59 -4.08 1.08 -12.91
CA ALA A 59 -5.19 0.64 -13.75
C ALA A 59 -6.05 -0.38 -12.99
N ALA A 60 -7.34 -0.40 -13.29
CA ALA A 60 -8.28 -1.38 -12.77
C ALA A 60 -9.40 -1.58 -13.78
N THR A 61 -10.05 -2.74 -13.73
CA THR A 61 -11.23 -3.02 -14.55
C THR A 61 -12.45 -2.27 -14.02
N ASP A 62 -13.43 -2.01 -14.89
CA ASP A 62 -14.70 -1.37 -14.50
C ASP A 62 -15.41 -2.13 -13.37
N ASP A 63 -15.28 -3.46 -13.34
CA ASP A 63 -15.83 -4.31 -12.29
C ASP A 63 -15.19 -4.03 -10.92
N ILE A 64 -13.87 -3.85 -10.87
CA ILE A 64 -13.16 -3.44 -9.65
C ILE A 64 -13.59 -2.03 -9.24
N LEU A 65 -13.63 -1.08 -10.18
CA LEU A 65 -13.96 0.32 -9.89
C LEU A 65 -15.42 0.50 -9.45
N PHE A 66 -16.34 -0.31 -9.97
CA PHE A 66 -17.73 -0.30 -9.55
C PHE A 66 -17.89 -0.74 -8.08
N ARG A 67 -17.15 -1.77 -7.65
CA ARG A 67 -17.20 -2.27 -6.26
C ARG A 67 -16.33 -1.47 -5.30
N HIS A 68 -15.22 -0.94 -5.80
CA HIS A 68 -14.17 -0.29 -5.03
C HIS A 68 -13.71 0.99 -5.75
N GLN A 69 -14.53 2.04 -5.65
CA GLN A 69 -14.29 3.32 -6.31
C GLN A 69 -12.97 3.99 -5.91
N ASP A 70 -12.44 3.65 -4.73
CA ASP A 70 -11.19 4.18 -4.19
C ASP A 70 -9.97 3.28 -4.44
N ALA A 71 -10.12 2.15 -5.15
CA ALA A 71 -9.07 1.17 -5.37
C ALA A 71 -7.82 1.79 -6.01
N MET A 72 -7.98 2.62 -7.05
CA MET A 72 -6.87 3.29 -7.73
C MET A 72 -6.11 4.21 -6.77
N LEU A 73 -6.81 5.12 -6.10
CA LEU A 73 -6.20 6.11 -5.23
C LEU A 73 -5.53 5.47 -4.01
N ARG A 74 -6.16 4.48 -3.39
CA ARG A 74 -5.59 3.79 -2.22
C ARG A 74 -4.39 2.93 -2.58
N THR A 75 -4.45 2.23 -3.70
CA THR A 75 -3.31 1.46 -4.19
C THR A 75 -2.14 2.38 -4.54
N SER A 76 -2.41 3.48 -5.25
CA SER A 76 -1.39 4.48 -5.60
C SER A 76 -0.75 5.06 -4.33
N ARG A 77 -1.55 5.47 -3.33
CA ARG A 77 -1.03 5.97 -2.04
C ARG A 77 -0.17 4.95 -1.29
N ALA A 78 -0.64 3.71 -1.19
CA ALA A 78 0.09 2.66 -0.48
C ALA A 78 1.45 2.38 -1.14
N MET A 79 1.44 2.26 -2.48
CA MET A 79 2.66 2.06 -3.27
C MET A 79 3.59 3.27 -3.20
N SER A 80 3.09 4.48 -3.45
CA SER A 80 3.88 5.71 -3.42
C SER A 80 4.53 5.95 -2.07
N GLY A 81 3.79 5.77 -0.97
CA GLY A 81 4.33 5.92 0.38
C GLY A 81 5.46 4.92 0.63
N ARG A 82 5.24 3.64 0.32
CA ARG A 82 6.26 2.61 0.54
C ARG A 82 7.51 2.82 -0.29
N LEU A 83 7.37 3.20 -1.57
CA LEU A 83 8.50 3.51 -2.45
C LEU A 83 9.30 4.71 -1.93
N ALA A 84 8.62 5.80 -1.57
CA ALA A 84 9.26 7.02 -1.06
C ALA A 84 10.00 6.79 0.27
N ASP A 85 9.49 5.91 1.13
CA ASP A 85 10.08 5.62 2.44
C ASP A 85 11.34 4.74 2.34
N ASN A 86 11.51 3.97 1.26
CA ASN A 86 12.53 2.90 1.20
C ASN A 86 13.55 3.05 0.06
N ILE A 87 13.30 3.90 -0.94
CA ILE A 87 14.22 4.10 -2.06
C ILE A 87 14.92 5.45 -1.91
N GLU A 88 16.25 5.43 -1.83
CA GLU A 88 17.05 6.62 -1.63
C GLU A 88 16.86 7.65 -2.75
N SER A 89 16.71 8.92 -2.37
CA SER A 89 16.58 10.06 -3.27
C SER A 89 15.44 9.97 -4.30
N LEU A 90 14.50 9.02 -4.13
CA LEU A 90 13.32 8.90 -4.98
C LEU A 90 12.36 10.06 -4.72
N LYS A 91 11.88 10.69 -5.79
CA LYS A 91 10.78 11.65 -5.72
C LYS A 91 9.55 10.99 -6.32
N VAL A 92 8.45 10.94 -5.57
CA VAL A 92 7.20 10.36 -6.05
C VAL A 92 6.18 11.47 -6.23
N MET A 93 5.62 11.59 -7.44
CA MET A 93 4.49 12.48 -7.71
C MET A 93 3.33 12.17 -6.76
N ALA A 94 2.64 13.21 -6.30
CA ALA A 94 1.53 13.03 -5.39
C ALA A 94 0.44 12.15 -6.03
N PRO A 95 -0.08 11.13 -5.31
CA PRO A 95 -1.12 10.25 -5.85
C PRO A 95 -2.38 11.00 -6.32
N SER A 96 -2.73 12.13 -5.70
CA SER A 96 -3.84 12.98 -6.14
C SER A 96 -3.63 13.49 -7.56
N ASP A 97 -2.42 13.96 -7.88
CA ASP A 97 -2.09 14.55 -9.16
C ASP A 97 -2.08 13.49 -10.26
N VAL A 98 -1.65 12.26 -9.93
CA VAL A 98 -1.73 11.11 -10.84
C VAL A 98 -3.19 10.75 -11.13
N ILE A 99 -4.05 10.68 -10.09
CA ILE A 99 -5.48 10.41 -10.29
C ILE A 99 -6.13 11.51 -11.13
N ASP A 100 -5.84 12.79 -10.84
CA ASP A 100 -6.37 13.91 -11.61
C ASP A 100 -5.91 13.84 -13.08
N PHE A 101 -4.66 13.46 -13.33
CA PHE A 101 -4.19 13.19 -14.69
C PHE A 101 -4.99 12.06 -15.36
N GLN A 102 -5.18 10.92 -14.70
CA GLN A 102 -5.93 9.78 -15.25
C GLN A 102 -7.40 10.12 -15.52
N MET A 103 -8.03 10.91 -14.65
CA MET A 103 -9.41 11.38 -14.81
C MET A 103 -9.56 12.35 -15.99
N ASN A 104 -8.57 13.21 -16.22
CA ASN A 104 -8.55 14.14 -17.35
C ASN A 104 -8.09 13.49 -18.67
N ASN A 105 -7.56 12.27 -18.62
CA ASN A 105 -7.06 11.53 -19.78
C ASN A 105 -7.61 10.08 -19.80
N PRO A 106 -8.90 9.85 -20.11
CA PRO A 106 -9.52 8.53 -19.99
C PRO A 106 -8.86 7.39 -20.79
N TYR A 107 -8.12 7.72 -21.85
CA TYR A 107 -7.39 6.77 -22.69
C TYR A 107 -5.89 6.70 -22.36
N TRP A 108 -5.48 7.14 -21.17
CA TRP A 108 -4.08 7.12 -20.73
C TRP A 108 -3.48 5.70 -20.81
N ASN A 109 -4.28 4.67 -20.52
CA ASN A 109 -3.85 3.26 -20.54
C ASN A 109 -3.60 2.71 -21.95
N MET A 110 -4.12 3.38 -22.99
CA MET A 110 -3.80 3.09 -24.40
C MET A 110 -2.59 3.89 -24.89
N SER A 111 -2.12 4.86 -24.11
CA SER A 111 -0.94 5.65 -24.45
C SER A 111 0.32 4.84 -24.19
N GLY A 112 1.29 4.91 -25.12
CA GLY A 112 2.61 4.31 -24.88
C GLY A 112 3.30 4.95 -23.68
N TYR A 113 4.14 4.18 -22.98
CA TYR A 113 4.77 4.66 -21.74
C TYR A 113 5.65 5.90 -21.94
N ALA A 114 6.32 6.05 -23.09
CA ALA A 114 7.08 7.27 -23.40
C ALA A 114 6.19 8.53 -23.32
N ASN A 115 5.01 8.49 -23.92
CA ASN A 115 4.07 9.61 -23.90
C ASN A 115 3.56 9.88 -22.48
N LEU A 116 3.30 8.85 -21.68
CA LEU A 116 2.88 9.01 -20.29
C LEU A 116 3.96 9.66 -19.43
N ILE A 117 5.21 9.18 -19.56
CA ILE A 117 6.39 9.72 -18.88
C ILE A 117 6.57 11.20 -19.21
N ASP A 118 6.51 11.57 -20.49
CA ASP A 118 6.65 12.95 -20.93
C ASP A 118 5.46 13.82 -20.48
N SER A 119 4.23 13.31 -20.54
CA SER A 119 3.02 14.05 -20.12
C SER A 119 2.99 14.33 -18.63
N LEU A 120 3.50 13.41 -17.82
CA LEU A 120 3.60 13.55 -16.37
C LEU A 120 4.87 14.32 -15.94
N GLY A 121 5.85 14.52 -16.83
CA GLY A 121 7.10 15.20 -16.49
C GLY A 121 7.95 14.44 -15.47
N VAL A 122 7.98 13.11 -15.58
CA VAL A 122 8.73 12.20 -14.71
C VAL A 122 9.86 11.51 -15.46
N ASP A 123 10.79 10.88 -14.74
CA ASP A 123 11.90 10.10 -15.31
C ASP A 123 11.50 8.64 -15.57
N ALA A 124 10.54 8.13 -14.79
CA ALA A 124 9.97 6.79 -14.93
C ALA A 124 8.54 6.73 -14.40
N ILE A 125 7.81 5.71 -14.82
CA ILE A 125 6.49 5.38 -14.30
C ILE A 125 6.49 3.96 -13.74
N VAL A 126 5.74 3.77 -12.68
CA VAL A 126 5.35 2.47 -12.16
C VAL A 126 3.87 2.31 -12.46
N VAL A 127 3.52 1.33 -13.30
CA VAL A 127 2.14 1.01 -13.65
C VAL A 127 1.73 -0.22 -12.85
N VAL A 128 0.67 -0.08 -12.04
CA VAL A 128 0.06 -1.15 -11.27
C VAL A 128 -1.27 -1.50 -11.90
N ASP A 129 -1.32 -2.61 -12.64
CA ASP A 129 -2.54 -3.09 -13.30
C ASP A 129 -3.26 -4.11 -12.43
N LEU A 130 -4.34 -3.67 -11.77
CA LEU A 130 -5.12 -4.49 -10.83
C LEU A 130 -5.94 -5.54 -11.57
N SER A 131 -5.66 -6.81 -11.30
CA SER A 131 -6.40 -7.97 -11.81
C SER A 131 -7.40 -8.56 -10.80
N GLU A 132 -7.16 -8.35 -9.50
CA GLU A 132 -8.10 -8.72 -8.43
C GLU A 132 -8.08 -7.64 -7.33
N TYR A 133 -9.25 -7.28 -6.81
CA TYR A 133 -9.38 -6.38 -5.66
C TYR A 133 -10.70 -6.69 -4.95
N ARG A 134 -10.64 -7.30 -3.78
CA ARG A 134 -11.83 -7.65 -2.98
C ARG A 134 -11.53 -7.68 -1.50
N THR A 135 -12.56 -7.51 -0.67
CA THR A 135 -12.47 -7.52 0.80
C THR A 135 -13.19 -8.68 1.46
N HIS A 136 -13.83 -9.56 0.70
CA HIS A 136 -14.59 -10.70 1.21
C HIS A 136 -14.41 -11.95 0.37
N GLU A 137 -14.86 -13.09 0.89
CA GLU A 137 -14.96 -14.32 0.13
C GLU A 137 -16.10 -14.28 -0.91
N PRO A 138 -15.90 -14.86 -2.10
CA PRO A 138 -16.96 -14.98 -3.10
C PRO A 138 -18.14 -15.76 -2.53
N GLY A 139 -19.34 -15.18 -2.61
CA GLY A 139 -20.56 -15.81 -2.12
C GLY A 139 -20.84 -15.66 -0.62
N ASN A 140 -19.94 -15.04 0.15
CA ASN A 140 -20.19 -14.74 1.57
C ASN A 140 -19.67 -13.36 1.99
N MET A 141 -20.55 -12.37 1.98
CA MET A 141 -20.25 -10.99 2.41
C MET A 141 -20.03 -10.81 3.92
N TYR A 142 -20.23 -11.85 4.74
CA TYR A 142 -19.94 -11.80 6.18
C TYR A 142 -18.58 -12.42 6.51
N GLN A 143 -17.91 -12.97 5.51
CA GLN A 143 -16.59 -13.57 5.65
C GLN A 143 -15.55 -12.71 4.97
N TRP A 144 -14.81 -11.99 5.80
CA TRP A 144 -13.84 -10.99 5.40
C TRP A 144 -12.50 -11.62 5.02
N LYS A 145 -12.10 -11.41 3.76
CA LYS A 145 -10.79 -11.80 3.24
C LYS A 145 -10.41 -10.85 2.11
N GLY A 146 -9.38 -10.07 2.36
CA GLY A 146 -8.78 -9.15 1.41
C GLY A 146 -7.92 -9.90 0.41
N ILE A 147 -8.14 -9.70 -0.89
CA ILE A 147 -7.23 -10.16 -1.94
C ILE A 147 -7.02 -9.04 -2.94
N VAL A 148 -5.74 -8.77 -3.22
CA VAL A 148 -5.30 -7.90 -4.29
C VAL A 148 -4.27 -8.62 -5.13
N ALA A 149 -4.46 -8.57 -6.45
CA ALA A 149 -3.49 -9.07 -7.41
C ALA A 149 -3.27 -7.99 -8.47
N ALA A 150 -2.02 -7.79 -8.85
CA ALA A 150 -1.67 -6.80 -9.86
C ALA A 150 -0.43 -7.20 -10.63
N ASN A 151 -0.33 -6.77 -11.90
CA ASN A 151 0.94 -6.72 -12.60
C ASN A 151 1.61 -5.36 -12.33
N VAL A 152 2.83 -5.38 -11.82
CA VAL A 152 3.63 -4.18 -11.53
C VAL A 152 4.68 -4.05 -12.62
N THR A 153 4.56 -2.99 -13.42
CA THR A 153 5.45 -2.72 -14.56
C THR A 153 6.21 -1.41 -14.36
N VAL A 154 7.50 -1.40 -14.68
CA VAL A 154 8.31 -0.17 -14.71
C VAL A 154 8.68 0.17 -16.14
N ALA A 155 8.53 1.44 -16.50
CA ALA A 155 9.05 2.00 -17.74
C ALA A 155 9.78 3.31 -17.43
N ALA A 156 10.91 3.56 -18.07
CA ALA A 156 11.70 4.77 -17.87
C ALA A 156 11.99 5.49 -19.18
N LYS A 157 12.29 6.79 -19.07
CA LYS A 157 12.70 7.63 -20.21
C LYS A 157 14.00 7.15 -20.83
N ASN A 158 14.92 6.72 -19.97
CA ASN A 158 16.25 6.25 -20.35
C ASN A 158 16.28 4.73 -20.26
N GLY A 159 16.38 4.06 -21.41
CA GLY A 159 16.52 2.62 -21.58
C GLY A 159 16.95 2.33 -23.02
N ASP A 160 17.26 1.07 -23.34
CA ASP A 160 17.70 0.67 -24.70
C ASP A 160 16.69 1.09 -25.77
N VAL A 161 15.41 1.00 -25.42
CA VAL A 161 14.31 1.59 -26.17
C VAL A 161 13.47 2.45 -25.22
N PRO A 162 13.47 3.78 -25.38
CA PRO A 162 12.67 4.69 -24.56
C PRO A 162 11.18 4.30 -24.54
N GLY A 163 10.58 4.25 -23.35
CA GLY A 163 9.16 3.95 -23.19
C GLY A 163 8.77 2.48 -23.39
N GLN A 164 9.72 1.54 -23.36
CA GLN A 164 9.42 0.12 -23.17
C GLN A 164 9.38 -0.25 -21.68
N ALA A 165 8.69 -1.34 -21.37
CA ALA A 165 8.75 -1.95 -20.05
C ALA A 165 10.17 -2.48 -19.79
N LEU A 166 10.78 -1.99 -18.71
CA LEU A 166 12.10 -2.43 -18.24
C LEU A 166 12.01 -3.56 -17.22
N PHE A 167 10.87 -3.66 -16.54
CA PHE A 167 10.59 -4.66 -15.53
C PHE A 167 9.08 -4.94 -15.48
N SER A 168 8.68 -6.18 -15.22
CA SER A 168 7.28 -6.54 -14.97
C SER A 168 7.18 -7.78 -14.10
N GLN A 169 6.35 -7.73 -13.07
CA GLN A 169 6.09 -8.89 -12.21
C GLN A 169 4.66 -8.88 -11.66
N ILE A 170 4.06 -10.07 -11.56
CA ILE A 170 2.75 -10.25 -10.95
C ILE A 170 2.92 -10.41 -9.44
N ILE A 171 2.26 -9.54 -8.69
CA ILE A 171 2.23 -9.57 -7.22
C ILE A 171 0.81 -9.85 -6.76
N ARG A 172 0.70 -10.74 -5.78
CA ARG A 172 -0.56 -11.08 -5.15
C ARG A 172 -0.40 -11.09 -3.64
N ALA A 173 -1.27 -10.37 -2.97
CA ALA A 173 -1.33 -10.28 -1.52
C ALA A 173 -2.73 -10.66 -1.03
N GLU A 174 -2.77 -11.25 0.17
CA GLU A 174 -4.00 -11.58 0.85
C GLU A 174 -3.94 -11.20 2.32
N TYR A 175 -5.08 -10.81 2.88
CA TYR A 175 -5.21 -10.46 4.29
C TYR A 175 -6.50 -11.05 4.88
N PRO A 176 -6.45 -11.70 6.05
CA PRO A 176 -5.25 -12.02 6.82
C PRO A 176 -4.30 -13.01 6.12
N GLU A 177 -2.98 -12.84 6.31
CA GLU A 177 -1.96 -13.78 5.80
C GLU A 177 -2.19 -15.18 6.41
N ASP A 178 -1.93 -16.22 5.62
CA ASP A 178 -2.02 -17.64 6.01
C ASP A 178 -3.39 -18.14 6.50
N SER A 179 -4.44 -17.33 6.40
CA SER A 179 -5.78 -17.76 6.78
C SER A 179 -6.49 -18.46 5.62
N LYS A 180 -6.80 -19.75 5.81
CA LYS A 180 -7.62 -20.53 4.87
C LYS A 180 -9.07 -20.02 4.77
N VAL A 181 -9.53 -19.33 5.80
CA VAL A 181 -10.91 -18.84 5.93
C VAL A 181 -10.89 -17.34 6.25
N GLY A 182 -11.82 -16.57 5.69
CA GLY A 182 -11.99 -15.18 6.10
C GLY A 182 -12.45 -15.05 7.55
N VAL A 183 -12.25 -13.89 8.14
CA VAL A 183 -12.67 -13.55 9.50
C VAL A 183 -14.12 -13.03 9.52
N ILE A 184 -14.83 -13.21 10.63
CA ILE A 184 -16.24 -12.82 10.75
C ILE A 184 -16.40 -11.48 11.49
N ASP A 185 -15.46 -11.16 12.39
CA ASP A 185 -15.46 -9.93 13.18
C ASP A 185 -14.42 -8.94 12.64
N SER A 186 -14.76 -8.30 11.51
CA SER A 186 -13.93 -7.27 10.88
C SER A 186 -14.80 -6.33 10.05
N ASP A 187 -14.17 -5.35 9.41
CA ASP A 187 -14.80 -4.40 8.52
C ASP A 187 -13.97 -4.19 7.24
N SER A 188 -14.62 -3.64 6.22
CA SER A 188 -14.02 -3.51 4.89
C SER A 188 -12.76 -2.67 4.89
N ASN A 189 -12.72 -1.61 5.69
CA ASN A 189 -11.58 -0.69 5.73
C ASN A 189 -10.39 -1.34 6.45
N ALA A 190 -10.61 -2.07 7.54
CA ALA A 190 -9.57 -2.84 8.21
C ALA A 190 -8.94 -3.88 7.28
N ILE A 191 -9.78 -4.62 6.54
CA ILE A 191 -9.33 -5.64 5.59
C ILE A 191 -8.57 -5.02 4.42
N GLN A 192 -9.10 -3.92 3.86
CA GLN A 192 -8.48 -3.20 2.76
C GLN A 192 -7.12 -2.63 3.17
N LEU A 193 -7.01 -2.06 4.38
CA LEU A 193 -5.75 -1.55 4.90
C LEU A 193 -4.71 -2.66 5.08
N GLY A 194 -5.09 -3.78 5.72
CA GLY A 194 -4.20 -4.93 5.91
C GLY A 194 -3.71 -5.50 4.58
N MET A 195 -4.63 -5.70 3.63
CA MET A 195 -4.34 -6.18 2.28
C MET A 195 -3.38 -5.24 1.53
N LEU A 196 -3.64 -3.93 1.53
CA LEU A 196 -2.79 -2.95 0.86
C LEU A 196 -1.42 -2.79 1.53
N SER A 197 -1.34 -2.97 2.86
CA SER A 197 -0.08 -2.97 3.59
C SER A 197 0.83 -4.11 3.13
N ILE A 198 0.27 -5.31 2.95
CA ILE A 198 1.01 -6.48 2.46
C ILE A 198 1.38 -6.30 1.00
N PHE A 199 0.41 -5.88 0.17
CA PHE A 199 0.65 -5.65 -1.25
C PHE A 199 1.74 -4.62 -1.49
N SER A 200 1.67 -3.46 -0.84
CA SER A 200 2.68 -2.42 -1.01
C SER A 200 4.04 -2.84 -0.46
N ARG A 201 4.12 -3.60 0.64
CA ARG A 201 5.36 -4.22 1.12
C ARG A 201 5.97 -5.11 0.03
N ASP A 202 5.20 -6.04 -0.51
CA ASP A 202 5.71 -7.05 -1.44
C ASP A 202 6.02 -6.46 -2.82
N ALA A 203 5.16 -5.55 -3.32
CA ALA A 203 5.34 -4.91 -4.62
C ALA A 203 6.41 -3.81 -4.61
N ALA A 204 6.53 -3.01 -3.55
CA ALA A 204 7.60 -2.02 -3.46
C ALA A 204 8.95 -2.68 -3.17
N GLY A 205 8.96 -3.78 -2.41
CA GLY A 205 10.15 -4.57 -2.09
C GLY A 205 10.87 -5.13 -3.32
N LEU A 206 10.24 -5.14 -4.50
CA LEU A 206 10.90 -5.47 -5.77
C LEU A 206 12.02 -4.48 -6.12
N PHE A 207 12.01 -3.29 -5.52
CA PHE A 207 12.84 -2.17 -5.95
C PHE A 207 13.93 -1.74 -4.96
N TYR A 208 14.01 -2.41 -3.81
CA TYR A 208 15.02 -2.14 -2.80
C TYR A 208 15.30 -3.39 -1.97
N ASP A 209 16.52 -3.50 -1.46
CA ASP A 209 16.92 -4.58 -0.57
C ASP A 209 16.16 -4.46 0.75
N HIS A 210 15.55 -5.55 1.19
CA HIS A 210 14.72 -5.53 2.38
C HIS A 210 14.66 -6.88 3.08
N THR A 211 14.49 -6.84 4.39
CA THR A 211 14.27 -8.03 5.21
C THR A 211 12.78 -8.26 5.37
N VAL A 212 12.30 -9.45 5.02
CA VAL A 212 10.92 -9.88 5.24
C VAL A 212 10.87 -10.77 6.46
N VAL A 213 9.98 -10.43 7.39
CA VAL A 213 9.67 -11.22 8.57
C VAL A 213 8.58 -12.21 8.19
N ARG A 214 8.89 -13.51 8.13
CA ARG A 214 7.91 -14.56 7.82
C ARG A 214 7.62 -15.39 9.07
N LYS A 215 6.34 -15.71 9.30
CA LYS A 215 5.95 -16.72 10.29
C LYS A 215 6.21 -18.11 9.69
N THR A 216 7.10 -18.87 10.30
CA THR A 216 7.31 -20.27 9.95
C THR A 216 6.14 -21.09 10.50
N LYS A 217 5.63 -22.03 9.70
CA LYS A 217 4.51 -22.91 10.07
C LYS A 217 4.92 -23.99 11.05
#